data_AF-A0AAJ0SCU4-F1
#
_entry.id   AF-A0AAJ0SCU4-F1
#
_cell.length_a   1.000
_cell.length_b   1.000
_cell.length_c   1.000
_cell.angle_alpha   90.00
_cell.angle_beta   90.00
_cell.angle_gamma   90.00
#
_symmetry.space_group_name_H-M   'P 1'
#
loop_
_entity.id
_entity.type
_entity.pdbx_description
1 polymer ?
#
loop_
_entity_poly.entity_id
_entity_poly.type
_entity_poly.pdbx_seq_one_letter_code
_entity_poly.pdbx_strand_id
1 'polypeptide(L)' 'MTYLVEKYNYNCFKETLNQVNKQYNGMPDAFKGHFTIDEKGQVVSLRSPEESSKMIKDFFKA' A
#
# COMPACT_ATOMS: atom_id res chain seq x y z
N MET A 1 -1.10 9.84 -0.48
CA MET A 1 -2.42 10.37 -0.90
C MET A 1 -3.06 11.23 0.20
N THR A 2 -2.98 10.85 1.48
CA THR A 2 -3.50 11.63 2.62
C THR A 2 -3.05 13.09 2.62
N TYR A 3 -1.75 13.36 2.42
CA TYR A 3 -1.21 14.72 2.31
C TYR A 3 -1.94 15.59 1.26
N LEU A 4 -2.31 15.01 0.10
CA LEU A 4 -2.99 15.76 -0.95
C LEU A 4 -4.42 16.14 -0.55
N VAL A 5 -5.11 15.24 0.18
CA VAL A 5 -6.43 15.51 0.74
C VAL A 5 -6.34 16.61 1.81
N GLU A 6 -5.38 16.52 2.73
CA GLU A 6 -5.20 17.48 3.82
C GLU A 6 -4.82 18.87 3.30
N LYS A 7 -3.91 18.95 2.31
CA LYS A 7 -3.40 20.21 1.79
C LYS A 7 -4.34 20.91 0.80
N TYR A 8 -5.00 20.16 -0.09
CA TYR A 8 -5.74 20.74 -1.21
C TYR A 8 -7.26 20.54 -1.11
N ASN A 9 -7.72 19.56 -0.31
CA ASN A 9 -9.13 19.33 0.00
C ASN A 9 -10.10 19.16 -1.19
N TYR A 10 -9.59 18.90 -2.39
CA TYR A 10 -10.42 18.64 -3.58
C TYR A 10 -11.17 17.32 -3.46
N ASN A 11 -12.41 17.29 -3.96
CA ASN A 11 -13.27 16.11 -3.90
C ASN A 11 -12.64 14.90 -4.61
N CYS A 12 -12.04 15.11 -5.78
CA CYS A 12 -11.38 14.04 -6.53
C CYS A 12 -10.27 13.33 -5.74
N PHE A 13 -9.56 14.03 -4.85
CA PHE A 13 -8.54 13.41 -3.99
C PHE A 13 -9.17 12.57 -2.88
N LYS A 14 -10.29 13.02 -2.30
CA LYS A 14 -11.03 12.25 -1.29
C LYS A 14 -11.61 10.97 -1.89
N GLU A 15 -12.21 11.08 -3.07
CA GLU A 15 -12.78 9.94 -3.80
C GLU A 15 -11.69 8.93 -4.18
N THR A 16 -10.58 9.41 -4.74
CA THR A 16 -9.41 8.57 -5.04
C THR A 16 -8.87 7.90 -3.78
N LEU A 17 -8.69 8.64 -2.68
CA LEU A 17 -8.21 8.08 -1.42
C LEU A 17 -9.15 6.97 -0.91
N ASN A 18 -10.46 7.18 -0.97
CA ASN A 18 -11.46 6.19 -0.57
C ASN A 18 -11.36 4.93 -1.45
N GLN A 19 -11.23 5.08 -2.77
CA GLN A 19 -11.08 3.95 -3.68
C GLN A 19 -9.80 3.15 -3.39
N VAL A 20 -8.66 3.84 -3.24
CA VAL A 20 -7.37 3.20 -2.93
C VAL A 20 -7.44 2.45 -1.61
N ASN A 21 -8.05 3.03 -0.58
CA ASN A 21 -8.21 2.37 0.71
C ASN A 21 -9.09 1.11 0.60
N LYS A 22 -10.19 1.16 -0.16
CA LYS A 22 -11.03 -0.02 -0.41
C LYS A 22 -10.25 -1.13 -1.12
N GLN A 23 -9.51 -0.78 -2.15
CA GLN A 23 -8.69 -1.75 -2.91
C GLN A 23 -7.59 -2.34 -2.04
N TYR A 24 -6.88 -1.51 -1.28
CA TYR A 24 -5.83 -1.97 -0.39
C TYR A 24 -6.38 -2.87 0.71
N ASN A 25 -7.50 -2.51 1.34
CA ASN A 25 -8.11 -3.34 2.39
C ASN A 25 -8.65 -4.67 1.86
N GLY A 26 -9.19 -4.69 0.63
CA GLY A 26 -9.67 -5.89 -0.04
C GLY A 26 -8.57 -6.78 -0.62
N MET A 27 -7.34 -6.30 -0.71
CA MET A 27 -6.20 -7.09 -1.18
C MET A 27 -5.89 -8.21 -0.18
N PRO A 28 -5.38 -9.38 -0.60
CA PRO A 28 -4.87 -10.38 0.34
C PRO A 28 -3.66 -9.85 1.11
N ASP A 29 -3.52 -10.26 2.38
CA ASP A 29 -2.42 -9.80 3.25
C ASP A 29 -1.03 -10.18 2.71
N ALA A 30 -0.95 -11.24 1.91
CA ALA A 30 0.25 -11.68 1.20
C ALA A 30 0.84 -10.62 0.26
N PHE A 31 0.06 -9.60 -0.14
CA PHE A 31 0.50 -8.53 -1.04
C PHE A 31 0.58 -7.16 -0.34
N LYS A 32 0.25 -7.07 0.95
CA LYS A 32 0.24 -5.80 1.72
C LYS A 32 1.56 -5.59 2.45
N GLY A 33 1.98 -4.33 2.58
CA GLY A 33 3.04 -3.95 3.53
C GLY A 33 4.44 -4.48 3.19
N HIS A 34 4.79 -4.56 1.90
CA HIS A 34 6.15 -4.94 1.48
C HIS A 34 7.12 -3.75 1.45
N PHE A 35 6.61 -2.57 1.12
CA PHE A 35 7.38 -1.34 1.07
C PHE A 35 6.49 -0.15 1.44
N THR A 36 7.13 0.94 1.82
CA THR A 36 6.51 2.25 2.03
C THR A 36 7.37 3.33 1.39
N ILE A 37 6.88 4.56 1.41
CA ILE A 37 7.64 5.76 1.05
C ILE A 37 7.95 6.52 2.34
N ASP A 38 9.20 6.93 2.53
CA ASP A 38 9.62 7.75 3.67
C ASP A 38 9.30 9.25 3.46
N GLU A 39 9.61 10.07 4.46
CA GLU A 39 9.39 11.53 4.41
C GLU A 39 10.20 12.25 3.30
N LYS A 40 11.27 11.61 2.80
CA LYS A 40 12.11 12.12 1.71
C LYS A 40 11.65 11.63 0.34
N GLY A 41 10.56 10.85 0.27
CA GLY A 41 10.06 10.28 -0.98
C GLY A 41 10.81 9.04 -1.44
N GLN A 42 11.65 8.43 -0.59
CA GLN A 42 12.41 7.22 -0.93
C GLN A 42 11.61 5.96 -0.61
N VAL A 43 11.75 4.95 -1.46
CA VAL A 43 11.14 3.63 -1.23
C VAL A 43 11.94 2.92 -0.13
N VAL A 44 11.24 2.51 0.93
CA VAL A 44 11.80 1.75 2.04
C VAL A 44 11.09 0.40 2.10
N SER A 45 11.86 -0.70 2.05
CA SER A 45 11.34 -2.05 2.23
C SER A 45 10.95 -2.27 3.70
N LEU A 46 9.73 -2.74 3.93
CA LEU A 46 9.21 -3.07 5.27
C LEU A 46 9.46 -4.55 5.63
N ARG A 47 9.77 -5.37 4.63
CA ARG A 47 10.11 -6.79 4.77
C ARG A 47 11.32 -7.14 3.93
N SER A 48 11.99 -8.23 4.28
CA SER A 48 13.02 -8.77 3.40
C SER A 48 12.40 -9.28 2.08
N PRO A 49 13.18 -9.34 1.00
CA PRO A 49 12.74 -9.95 -0.26
C PRO A 49 12.35 -11.43 -0.10
N GLU A 50 13.05 -12.16 0.78
CA GLU A 50 12.81 -13.58 1.04
C GLU A 50 11.45 -13.81 1.72
N GLU A 51 11.14 -13.04 2.76
CA GLU A 51 9.84 -13.09 3.44
C GLU A 51 8.71 -12.72 2.48
N SER A 52 8.90 -11.64 1.71
CA SER A 52 7.91 -11.20 0.71
C SER A 52 7.65 -12.29 -0.33
N SER A 53 8.71 -12.90 -0.87
CA SER A 53 8.60 -13.99 -1.85
C SER A 53 7.89 -15.21 -1.25
N LYS A 54 8.20 -15.55 0.01
CA LYS A 54 7.57 -16.67 0.71
C LYS A 54 6.07 -16.46 0.88
N MET A 55 5.66 -15.29 1.39
CA MET A 55 4.23 -14.96 1.60
C MET A 55 3.43 -15.07 0.30
N ILE A 56 3.97 -14.53 -0.80
CA ILE A 56 3.30 -14.57 -2.12
C ILE A 56 3.22 -16.01 -2.63
N LYS A 57 4.30 -16.80 -2.52
CA LYS A 57 4.30 -18.21 -2.91
C LYS A 57 3.30 -19.03 -2.10
N ASP A 58 3.21 -18.78 -0.79
CA ASP A 58 2.31 -19.50 0.10
C ASP A 58 0.84 -19.14 -0.19
N PHE A 59 0.55 -17.90 -0.60
CA PHE A 59 -0.78 -17.50 -1.06
C PHE A 59 -1.25 -18.30 -2.30
N PHE A 60 -0.38 -18.54 -3.28
CA PHE A 60 -0.73 -19.29 -4.50
C PHE A 60 -0.74 -20.82 -4.31
N LYS A 61 -0.31 -21.33 -3.15
CA LYS A 61 -0.36 -22.76 -2.81
C LYS A 61 -1.63 -23.15 -2.04
N ALA A 62 -2.36 -22.17 -1.50
CA ALA A 62 -3.61 -22.35 -0.78
C ALA A 62 -4.80 -22.42 -1.75
#